data_AF-A0A8J2RC52-F1
#
_entry.id   AF-A0A8J2RC52-F1
#
_cell.length_a   1.000
_cell.length_b   1.000
_cell.length_c   1.000
_cell.angle_alpha   90.00
_cell.angle_beta   90.00
_cell.angle_gamma   90.00
#
_symmetry.space_group_name_H-M   'P 1'
#
loop_
_entity.id
_entity.type
_entity.pdbx_description
1 polymer ?
#
loop_
_entity_poly.entity_id
_entity_poly.type
_entity_poly.pdbx_seq_one_letter_code
_entity_poly.pdbx_strand_id
1 'polypeptide(L)'
;MEWIKSKDFPEEMTTNIQNFDSALCEIEAVVNELTSVPLSEVHSSLKPIERSKYDTASVYAVTSLFWAYMKTRGVDPKTNGLPRELERVKSVIGRAKEIVDRALAPKVNVSAAKRFIRGGLWEAKDSEQKAGSNKEAKGEDVSKPPPNKRIRFDNDTDDTTHLNNAEK
;
A
#
# COMPACT_ATOMS: atom_id res chain seq x y z
N MET A 1 18.86 28.21 -23.00
CA MET A 1 19.39 28.45 -24.36
C MET A 1 18.87 29.80 -24.84
N GLU A 2 19.70 30.66 -25.46
CA GLU A 2 19.34 32.06 -25.82
C GLU A 2 18.78 32.24 -27.24
N TRP A 3 17.84 31.40 -27.70
CA TRP A 3 17.33 31.50 -29.08
C TRP A 3 16.00 32.23 -29.24
N ILE A 4 15.27 32.53 -28.16
CA ILE A 4 14.02 33.30 -28.25
C ILE A 4 14.37 34.80 -28.31
N LYS A 5 14.58 35.32 -29.52
CA LYS A 5 14.73 36.76 -29.74
C LYS A 5 13.34 37.36 -29.96
N SER A 6 13.07 38.52 -29.37
CA SER A 6 11.77 39.22 -29.45
C SER A 6 11.30 39.55 -30.88
N LYS A 7 12.14 39.33 -31.90
CA LYS A 7 11.81 39.52 -33.31
C LYS A 7 11.11 38.31 -33.94
N ASP A 8 11.18 37.13 -33.32
CA ASP A 8 10.67 35.89 -33.90
C ASP A 8 9.19 35.64 -33.58
N PHE A 9 8.64 36.35 -32.58
CA PHE A 9 7.26 36.17 -32.10
C PHE A 9 6.59 37.50 -31.76
N PRO A 10 5.25 37.58 -31.84
CA PRO A 10 4.49 38.74 -31.36
C PRO A 10 4.75 38.99 -29.86
N GLU A 11 4.78 40.26 -29.47
CA GLU A 11 5.08 40.68 -28.09
C GLU A 11 4.11 40.06 -27.07
N GLU A 12 2.85 39.89 -27.45
CA GLU A 12 1.80 39.23 -26.65
C GLU A 12 2.12 37.76 -26.30
N MET A 13 2.93 37.08 -27.10
CA MET A 13 3.24 35.66 -26.92
C MET A 13 4.59 35.43 -26.22
N THR A 14 5.49 36.41 -26.23
CA THR A 14 6.85 36.32 -25.70
C THR A 14 6.89 35.74 -24.28
N THR A 15 6.05 36.25 -23.37
CA THR A 15 5.99 35.77 -21.98
C THR A 15 5.61 34.29 -21.90
N ASN A 16 4.63 33.84 -22.67
CA ASN A 16 4.18 32.44 -22.66
C ASN A 16 5.28 31.50 -23.19
N ILE A 17 6.02 31.93 -24.22
CA ILE A 17 7.12 31.15 -24.79
C ILE A 17 8.29 31.07 -23.81
N GLN A 18 8.66 32.19 -23.17
CA GLN A 18 9.71 32.21 -22.16
C GLN A 18 9.37 31.30 -20.96
N ASN A 19 8.12 31.33 -20.51
CA ASN A 19 7.65 30.44 -19.45
C ASN A 19 7.70 28.96 -19.90
N PHE A 20 7.31 28.68 -21.14
CA PHE A 20 7.35 27.32 -21.69
C PHE A 20 8.79 26.81 -21.83
N ASP A 21 9.72 27.63 -22.33
CA ASP A 21 11.14 27.29 -22.44
C ASP A 21 11.79 27.05 -21.08
N SER A 22 11.48 27.90 -20.10
CA SER A 22 11.94 27.71 -18.72
C SER A 22 11.43 26.40 -18.13
N ALA A 23 10.14 26.09 -18.30
CA ALA A 23 9.55 24.83 -17.85
C ALA A 23 10.15 23.61 -18.56
N LEU A 24 10.49 23.72 -19.85
CA LEU A 24 11.18 22.66 -20.58
C LEU A 24 12.60 22.43 -20.04
N CYS A 25 13.35 23.50 -19.73
CA CYS A 25 14.68 23.39 -19.13
C CYS A 25 14.63 22.68 -17.77
N GLU A 26 13.64 23.00 -16.92
CA GLU A 26 13.44 22.34 -15.63
C GLU A 26 13.14 20.85 -15.79
N ILE A 27 12.24 20.50 -16.71
CA ILE A 27 11.90 19.11 -17.00
C ILE A 27 13.10 18.34 -17.55
N GLU A 28 13.87 18.95 -18.46
CA GLU A 28 15.06 18.33 -19.04
C GLU A 28 16.09 18.01 -17.94
N ALA A 29 16.32 18.91 -17.00
CA ALA A 29 17.20 18.67 -15.86
C ALA A 29 16.73 17.45 -15.03
N VAL A 30 15.43 17.38 -14.69
CA VAL A 30 14.85 16.26 -13.93
C VAL A 30 14.95 14.93 -14.70
N VAL A 31 14.67 14.94 -16.00
CA VAL A 31 14.75 13.73 -16.84
C VAL A 31 16.19 13.25 -16.98
N ASN A 32 17.15 14.15 -17.12
CA ASN A 32 18.57 13.81 -17.19
C ASN A 32 19.06 13.18 -15.88
N GLU A 33 18.63 13.70 -14.73
CA GLU A 33 18.90 13.08 -13.44
C GLU A 33 18.28 11.68 -13.33
N LEU A 34 16.99 11.55 -13.70
CA LEU A 34 16.26 10.29 -13.62
C LEU A 34 16.85 9.19 -14.53
N THR A 35 17.42 9.58 -15.67
CA THR A 35 18.00 8.66 -16.67
C THR A 35 19.50 8.48 -16.52
N SER A 36 20.14 9.15 -15.56
CA SER A 36 21.58 9.02 -15.28
C SER A 36 21.98 7.64 -14.78
N VAL A 37 21.04 6.89 -14.20
CA VAL A 37 21.23 5.54 -13.66
C VAL A 37 20.36 4.55 -14.44
N PRO A 38 20.86 3.33 -14.75
CA PRO A 38 20.06 2.31 -15.39
C PRO A 38 18.81 1.94 -14.57
N LEU A 39 17.68 1.78 -15.27
CA LEU A 39 16.40 1.43 -14.63
C LEU A 39 16.48 0.14 -13.79
N SER A 40 17.30 -0.83 -14.21
CA SER A 40 17.52 -2.08 -13.47
C SER A 40 18.12 -1.85 -12.09
N GLU A 41 19.03 -0.89 -11.97
CA GLU A 41 19.70 -0.55 -10.72
C GLU A 41 18.73 0.17 -9.77
N VAL A 42 17.94 1.12 -10.29
CA VAL A 42 16.86 1.78 -9.55
C VAL A 42 15.83 0.76 -9.07
N HIS A 43 15.41 -0.17 -9.93
CA HIS A 43 14.43 -1.20 -9.56
C HIS A 43 14.96 -2.17 -8.50
N SER A 44 16.27 -2.40 -8.46
CA SER A 44 16.89 -3.29 -7.47
C SER A 44 16.93 -2.71 -6.06
N SER A 45 16.95 -1.38 -5.93
CA SER A 45 17.03 -0.68 -4.64
C SER A 45 15.65 -0.35 -4.02
N LEU A 46 14.56 -0.48 -4.79
CA LEU A 46 13.21 -0.12 -4.37
C LEU A 46 12.39 -1.32 -3.90
N LYS A 47 11.56 -1.11 -2.87
CA LYS A 47 10.54 -2.10 -2.47
C LYS A 47 9.47 -2.23 -3.57
N PRO A 48 8.72 -3.35 -3.65
CA PRO A 48 7.71 -3.55 -4.69
C PRO A 48 6.69 -2.40 -4.83
N ILE A 49 6.25 -1.83 -3.70
CA ILE A 49 5.29 -0.72 -3.70
C ILE A 49 5.93 0.60 -4.18
N GLU A 50 7.19 0.83 -3.83
CA GLU A 50 7.94 2.03 -4.25
C GLU A 50 8.24 1.95 -5.75
N ARG A 51 8.64 0.77 -6.24
CA ARG A 51 8.80 0.48 -7.67
C ARG A 51 7.52 0.74 -8.46
N SER A 52 6.37 0.27 -7.97
CA SER A 52 5.08 0.54 -8.60
C SER A 52 4.77 2.04 -8.68
N LYS A 53 5.10 2.83 -7.65
CA LYS A 53 4.92 4.29 -7.65
C LYS A 53 5.84 4.95 -8.66
N TYR A 54 7.11 4.56 -8.67
CA TYR A 54 8.11 5.04 -9.62
C TYR A 54 7.66 4.81 -11.06
N ASP A 55 7.34 3.56 -11.42
CA ASP A 55 6.92 3.21 -12.79
C ASP A 55 5.66 3.95 -13.21
N THR A 56 4.70 4.11 -12.29
CA THR A 56 3.46 4.84 -12.55
C THR A 56 3.73 6.33 -12.78
N ALA A 57 4.65 6.93 -12.02
CA ALA A 57 5.06 8.33 -12.20
C ALA A 57 5.80 8.52 -13.53
N SER A 58 6.71 7.62 -13.91
CA SER A 58 7.42 7.67 -15.20
C SER A 58 6.44 7.60 -16.38
N VAL A 59 5.48 6.68 -16.35
CA VAL A 59 4.46 6.55 -17.40
C VAL A 59 3.58 7.80 -17.46
N TYR A 60 3.18 8.36 -16.33
CA TYR A 60 2.40 9.60 -16.28
C TYR A 60 3.18 10.78 -16.87
N ALA A 61 4.47 10.90 -16.55
CA ALA A 61 5.34 11.94 -17.09
C ALA A 61 5.42 11.84 -18.62
N VAL A 62 5.72 10.67 -19.17
CA VAL A 62 5.78 10.44 -20.63
C VAL A 62 4.44 10.78 -21.30
N THR A 63 3.33 10.34 -20.71
CA THR A 63 1.97 10.62 -21.23
C THR A 63 1.68 12.13 -21.24
N SER A 64 2.10 12.84 -20.20
CA SER A 64 1.92 14.30 -20.06
C SER A 64 2.79 15.09 -21.03
N LEU A 65 4.04 14.66 -21.23
CA LEU A 65 4.95 15.26 -22.22
C LEU A 65 4.42 15.07 -23.64
N PHE A 66 3.87 13.88 -23.93
CA PHE A 66 3.26 13.63 -25.23
C PHE A 66 1.99 14.46 -25.45
N TRP A 67 1.21 14.72 -24.39
CA TRP A 67 0.11 15.68 -24.44
C TRP A 67 0.57 17.09 -24.82
N ALA A 68 1.63 17.58 -24.18
CA ALA A 68 2.23 18.88 -24.51
C ALA A 68 2.73 18.91 -25.96
N TYR A 69 3.42 17.85 -26.41
CA TYR A 69 3.92 17.73 -27.79
C TYR A 69 2.82 17.84 -28.84
N MET A 70 1.67 17.21 -28.66
CA MET A 70 0.60 17.36 -29.66
C MET A 70 0.00 18.76 -29.66
N LYS A 71 -0.10 19.40 -28.49
CA LYS A 71 -0.56 20.79 -28.41
C LYS A 71 0.37 21.72 -29.18
N THR A 72 1.69 21.53 -29.12
CA THR A 72 2.64 22.30 -29.95
C THR A 72 2.52 21.98 -31.44
N ARG A 73 2.00 20.80 -31.78
CA ARG A 73 1.70 20.40 -33.16
C ARG A 73 0.32 20.84 -33.65
N GLY A 74 -0.49 21.46 -32.81
CA GLY A 74 -1.87 21.87 -33.15
C GLY A 74 -2.85 20.70 -33.26
N VAL A 75 -2.47 19.51 -32.77
CA VAL A 75 -3.34 18.32 -32.76
C VAL A 75 -4.07 18.26 -31.42
N ASP A 76 -5.38 17.98 -31.43
CA ASP A 76 -6.13 17.85 -30.17
C ASP A 76 -5.78 16.53 -29.45
N PRO A 77 -5.23 16.58 -28.23
CA PRO A 77 -4.83 15.37 -27.51
C PRO A 77 -5.97 14.39 -27.21
N LYS A 78 -7.21 14.89 -27.20
CA LYS A 78 -8.40 14.12 -26.85
C LYS A 78 -8.87 13.17 -27.94
N THR A 79 -8.48 13.41 -29.21
CA THR A 79 -8.92 12.59 -30.34
C THR A 79 -8.12 11.30 -30.49
N ASN A 80 -7.03 11.16 -29.73
CA ASN A 80 -6.08 10.06 -29.84
C ASN A 80 -6.28 9.06 -28.69
N GLY A 81 -5.44 8.03 -28.60
CA GLY A 81 -5.47 7.02 -27.53
C GLY A 81 -5.09 7.50 -26.12
N LEU A 82 -4.80 8.79 -25.92
CA LEU A 82 -4.25 9.29 -24.66
C LEU A 82 -5.22 9.40 -23.49
N PRO A 83 -6.49 9.75 -23.68
CA PRO A 83 -7.46 9.65 -22.60
C PRO A 83 -7.49 8.23 -22.01
N ARG A 84 -7.33 7.20 -22.84
CA ARG A 84 -7.22 5.81 -22.39
C ARG A 84 -5.95 5.58 -21.56
N GLU A 85 -4.80 6.12 -21.96
CA GLU A 85 -3.56 6.01 -21.18
C GLU A 85 -3.67 6.72 -19.82
N LEU A 86 -4.31 7.89 -19.77
CA LEU A 86 -4.56 8.60 -18.51
C LEU A 86 -5.50 7.80 -17.59
N GLU A 87 -6.56 7.21 -18.12
CA GLU A 87 -7.44 6.32 -17.34
C GLU A 87 -6.69 5.07 -16.85
N ARG A 88 -5.78 4.51 -17.67
CA ARG A 88 -4.91 3.40 -17.26
C ARG A 88 -4.01 3.81 -16.09
N VAL A 89 -3.37 4.97 -16.15
CA VAL A 89 -2.54 5.50 -15.05
C VAL A 89 -3.38 5.67 -13.78
N LYS A 90 -4.56 6.30 -13.87
CA LYS A 90 -5.47 6.47 -12.72
C LYS A 90 -5.85 5.13 -12.09
N SER A 91 -6.19 4.14 -12.91
CA SER A 91 -6.52 2.78 -12.45
C SER A 91 -5.34 2.13 -11.71
N VAL A 92 -4.11 2.26 -12.21
CA VAL A 92 -2.92 1.73 -11.54
C VAL A 92 -2.69 2.42 -10.18
N ILE A 93 -2.83 3.75 -10.12
CA ILE A 93 -2.73 4.51 -8.86
C ILE A 93 -3.80 4.06 -7.86
N GLY A 94 -5.04 3.87 -8.32
CA GLY A 94 -6.15 3.37 -7.49
C GLY A 94 -5.84 2.01 -6.88
N ARG A 95 -5.39 1.06 -7.70
CA ARG A 95 -4.99 -0.28 -7.23
C ARG A 95 -3.82 -0.22 -6.24
N ALA A 96 -2.82 0.62 -6.49
CA ALA A 96 -1.69 0.78 -5.57
C ALA A 96 -2.16 1.32 -4.21
N LYS A 97 -3.10 2.27 -4.19
CA LYS A 97 -3.72 2.78 -2.95
C LYS A 97 -4.49 1.70 -2.21
N GLU A 98 -5.35 0.95 -2.91
CA GLU A 98 -6.11 -0.15 -2.31
C GLU A 98 -5.22 -1.20 -1.64
N ILE A 99 -4.07 -1.52 -2.25
CA ILE A 99 -3.10 -2.47 -1.67
C ILE A 99 -2.50 -1.91 -0.37
N VAL A 100 -2.12 -0.63 -0.37
CA VAL A 100 -1.57 0.04 0.82
C VAL A 100 -2.63 0.13 1.92
N ASP A 101 -3.84 0.53 1.59
CA ASP A 101 -4.95 0.68 2.54
C ASP A 101 -5.34 -0.69 3.13
N ARG A 102 -5.37 -1.74 2.30
CA ARG A 102 -5.60 -3.12 2.77
C ARG A 102 -4.53 -3.60 3.73
N ALA A 103 -3.28 -3.19 3.56
CA ALA A 103 -2.20 -3.53 4.49
C ALA A 103 -2.39 -2.86 5.87
N LEU A 104 -3.01 -1.68 5.90
CA LEU A 104 -3.32 -0.92 7.11
C LEU A 104 -4.67 -1.30 7.74
N ALA A 105 -5.51 -2.04 7.02
CA ALA A 105 -6.86 -2.39 7.46
C ALA A 105 -6.84 -3.25 8.75
N PRO A 106 -7.75 -3.01 9.71
CA PRO A 106 -7.87 -3.83 10.90
C PRO A 106 -8.11 -5.31 10.54
N LYS A 107 -7.30 -6.20 11.11
CA LYS A 107 -7.45 -7.64 10.93
C LYS A 107 -8.33 -8.22 12.03
N VAL A 108 -9.31 -9.05 11.65
CA VAL A 108 -10.14 -9.77 12.62
C VAL A 108 -9.27 -10.78 13.37
N ASN A 109 -9.37 -10.80 14.70
CA ASN A 109 -8.73 -11.84 15.51
C ASN A 109 -9.49 -13.16 15.35
N VAL A 110 -8.99 -14.03 14.47
CA VAL A 110 -9.59 -15.33 14.16
C VAL A 110 -9.69 -16.22 15.41
N SER A 111 -8.72 -16.15 16.32
CA SER A 111 -8.73 -16.92 17.57
C SER A 111 -9.87 -16.49 18.49
N ALA A 112 -10.06 -15.18 18.68
CA ALA A 112 -11.17 -14.63 19.44
C ALA A 112 -12.52 -14.96 18.79
N ALA A 113 -12.63 -14.81 17.47
CA ALA A 113 -13.84 -15.19 16.73
C ALA A 113 -14.19 -16.67 16.92
N LYS A 114 -13.20 -17.58 16.85
CA LYS A 114 -13.40 -19.01 17.13
C LYS A 114 -13.90 -19.27 18.56
N ARG A 115 -13.41 -18.51 19.55
CA ARG A 115 -13.87 -18.61 20.94
C ARG A 115 -15.33 -18.16 21.08
N PHE A 116 -15.70 -17.05 20.45
CA PHE A 116 -17.09 -16.57 20.45
C PHE A 116 -18.04 -17.56 19.78
N ILE A 117 -17.65 -18.12 18.63
CA ILE A 117 -18.44 -19.14 17.94
C ILE A 117 -18.59 -20.39 18.81
N ARG A 118 -17.51 -20.89 19.41
CA ARG A 118 -17.56 -22.08 20.26
C ARG A 118 -18.37 -21.87 21.55
N GLY A 119 -18.31 -20.67 22.14
CA GLY A 119 -19.15 -20.30 23.27
C GLY A 119 -20.63 -20.20 22.89
N GLY A 120 -20.93 -19.66 21.69
CA GLY A 120 -22.30 -19.51 21.20
C GLY A 120 -22.96 -20.82 20.75
N LEU A 121 -22.18 -21.80 20.28
CA LEU A 121 -22.65 -23.15 19.93
C LEU A 121 -22.61 -24.13 21.12
N TRP A 122 -22.26 -23.67 22.32
CA TRP A 122 -22.25 -24.54 23.50
C TRP A 122 -23.68 -24.81 23.97
N GLU A 123 -24.20 -25.99 23.64
CA GLU A 123 -25.43 -26.51 24.24
C GLU A 123 -25.10 -27.30 25.51
N ALA A 124 -25.73 -26.95 26.63
CA ALA A 124 -25.64 -27.71 27.87
C ALA A 124 -26.45 -29.01 27.75
N LYS A 125 -25.94 -30.01 27.01
CA LYS A 125 -26.63 -31.29 26.87
C LYS A 125 -25.97 -32.50 27.51
N ASP A 126 -24.86 -32.34 28.23
CA ASP A 126 -24.26 -33.44 29.02
C ASP A 126 -23.56 -32.97 30.32
N SER A 127 -23.95 -31.82 30.88
CA SER A 127 -23.42 -31.37 32.18
C SER A 127 -24.15 -31.97 33.39
N GLU A 128 -25.21 -32.76 33.21
CA GLU A 128 -25.94 -33.40 34.32
C GLU A 128 -25.38 -34.77 34.76
N GLN A 129 -24.37 -35.34 34.10
CA GLN A 129 -23.89 -36.70 34.45
C GLN A 129 -22.50 -36.80 35.10
N LYS A 130 -21.90 -35.69 35.56
CA LYS A 130 -20.65 -35.73 36.36
C LYS A 130 -20.72 -34.97 37.69
N ALA A 131 -21.90 -34.91 38.30
CA ALA A 131 -22.08 -34.39 39.66
C ALA A 131 -22.56 -35.46 40.67
N GLY A 132 -22.33 -36.75 40.38
CA GLY A 132 -22.93 -37.84 41.15
C GLY A 132 -22.02 -39.04 41.43
N SER A 133 -20.89 -38.85 42.11
CA SER A 133 -20.32 -39.87 43.01
C SER A 133 -19.11 -39.33 43.79
N ASN A 134 -19.35 -38.70 44.94
CA ASN A 134 -18.82 -39.22 46.19
C ASN A 134 -19.47 -38.51 47.38
N LYS A 135 -20.34 -39.22 48.09
CA LYS A 135 -20.74 -38.90 49.46
C LYS A 135 -19.69 -39.50 50.39
N GLU A 136 -19.19 -38.68 51.30
CA GLU A 136 -18.84 -38.92 52.73
C GLU A 136 -17.61 -38.08 53.09
N ALA A 137 -17.51 -37.37 54.21
CA ALA A 137 -18.45 -36.83 55.19
C ALA A 137 -17.63 -35.81 56.03
N LYS A 138 -18.33 -34.84 56.64
CA LYS A 138 -17.97 -33.97 57.79
C LYS A 138 -17.49 -32.54 57.50
N GLY A 139 -18.20 -31.61 58.17
CA GLY A 139 -17.60 -30.45 58.82
C GLY A 139 -18.00 -29.10 58.23
N GLU A 140 -18.69 -28.32 59.06
CA GLU A 140 -19.07 -26.90 58.90
C GLU A 140 -17.94 -25.99 58.38
N ASP A 141 -18.29 -25.01 57.54
CA ASP A 141 -18.19 -23.56 57.85
C ASP A 141 -18.40 -22.72 56.57
N VAL A 142 -19.28 -21.74 56.66
CA VAL A 142 -19.69 -20.83 55.59
C VAL A 142 -18.84 -19.57 55.67
N SER A 143 -17.82 -19.44 54.81
CA SER A 143 -17.39 -18.16 54.21
C SER A 143 -16.09 -18.31 53.42
N LYS A 144 -16.18 -18.50 52.09
CA LYS A 144 -15.15 -18.08 51.12
C LYS A 144 -15.72 -18.15 49.70
N PRO A 145 -15.59 -17.08 48.89
CA PRO A 145 -16.01 -17.12 47.49
C PRO A 145 -15.11 -18.05 46.66
N PRO A 146 -15.60 -18.60 45.54
CA PRO A 146 -14.87 -19.61 44.77
C PRO A 146 -13.56 -19.04 44.19
N PRO A 147 -12.51 -19.87 44.02
CA PRO A 147 -11.21 -19.39 43.58
C PRO A 147 -11.31 -18.90 42.13
N ASN A 148 -10.92 -17.65 41.92
CA ASN A 148 -10.88 -16.99 40.64
C ASN A 148 -9.90 -17.75 39.72
N LYS A 149 -10.41 -18.44 38.68
CA LYS A 149 -9.55 -19.09 37.67
C LYS A 149 -8.83 -17.99 36.89
N ARG A 150 -7.60 -17.68 37.30
CA ARG A 150 -6.70 -16.80 36.55
C ARG A 150 -6.50 -17.42 35.17
N ILE A 151 -7.03 -16.78 34.14
CA ILE A 151 -6.72 -17.10 32.74
C ILE A 151 -5.22 -16.83 32.57
N ARG A 152 -4.43 -17.88 32.37
CA ARG A 152 -3.05 -17.74 31.93
C ARG A 152 -3.09 -17.23 30.49
N PHE A 153 -2.53 -16.04 30.27
CA PHE A 153 -2.11 -15.63 28.94
C PHE A 153 -0.75 -16.29 28.73
N ASP A 154 -0.73 -17.35 27.93
CA ASP A 154 0.53 -17.80 27.34
C ASP A 154 0.94 -16.70 26.36
N ASN A 155 1.97 -15.93 26.75
CA ASN A 155 2.72 -15.11 25.81
C ASN A 155 3.51 -16.09 24.95
N ASP A 156 3.06 -16.32 23.72
CA ASP A 156 3.91 -16.94 22.71
C ASP A 156 5.03 -15.95 22.38
N THR A 157 6.13 -16.12 23.09
CA THR A 157 7.46 -15.62 22.72
C THR A 157 7.85 -16.23 21.38
N ASP A 158 8.01 -15.33 20.40
CA ASP A 158 9.09 -15.32 19.42
C ASP A 158 9.33 -16.61 18.62
N ASP A 159 8.66 -16.72 17.47
CA ASP A 159 9.06 -17.63 16.39
C ASP A 159 10.11 -16.89 15.53
N THR A 160 11.31 -16.74 16.08
CA THR A 160 12.51 -16.33 15.34
C THR A 160 13.57 -17.43 15.40
N THR A 161 14.16 -17.70 14.22
CA THR A 161 15.18 -18.71 13.87
C THR A 161 14.58 -20.09 13.53
N HIS A 162 14.63 -20.56 12.26
CA HIS A 162 15.85 -20.90 11.53
C HIS A 162 15.74 -20.68 10.01
N LEU A 163 16.53 -19.76 9.47
CA LEU A 163 17.18 -19.94 8.16
C LEU A 163 18.61 -19.44 8.32
N ASN A 164 19.55 -20.36 8.51
CA ASN A 164 20.97 -20.17 8.22
C ASN A 164 21.65 -21.53 8.03
N ASN A 165 22.51 -21.57 7.01
CA ASN A 165 23.47 -22.61 6.61
C ASN A 165 23.00 -23.62 5.55
N ALA A 166 23.28 -23.28 4.28
CA ALA A 166 23.82 -24.24 3.32
C ALA A 166 25.29 -23.87 3.07
N GLU A 167 26.19 -24.78 3.42
CA GLU A 167 27.63 -24.73 3.12
C GLU A 167 27.92 -25.17 1.67
N LYS A 168 29.08 -24.70 1.18
CA LYS A 168 29.88 -25.10 0.01
C LYS A 168 29.50 -24.56 -1.38
#